data_AF-X1E1B4-F1
#
_entry.id   AF-X1E1B4-F1
#
_cell.length_a   1.000
_cell.length_b   1.000
_cell.length_c   1.000
_cell.angle_alpha   90.00
_cell.angle_beta   90.00
_cell.angle_gamma   90.00
#
_symmetry.space_group_name_H-M   'P 1'
#
loop_
_entity.id
_entity.type
_entity.pdbx_description
1 polymer ?
#
loop_
_entity_poly.entity_id
_entity_poly.type
_entity_poly.pdbx_seq_one_letter_code
_entity_poly.pdbx_strand_id
1 'polypeptide(L)'
;MFFKLNPRVDDIPQKFGIEIDGVRLLVAGTVKAGGSGCYCPENVLLKSLFRHLVVDREEIVILDMEAGIEHLSRGTCENMDALIIVVEPGLRSVQTARTVRKMSLDLGIRDLFIVVNKVRTDEEEKLIEDNLDNFIILGKLPYSDRVRESDLKHFSPCGADEELTFIKL
;
A
#
# COMPACT_ATOMS: atom_id res chain seq x y z
N MET A 1 17.00 -26.49 -16.45
CA MET A 1 15.90 -26.16 -17.40
C MET A 1 14.99 -25.16 -16.70
N PHE A 2 15.14 -23.87 -16.97
CA PHE A 2 14.27 -22.83 -16.39
C PHE A 2 13.03 -22.71 -17.27
N PHE A 3 11.86 -23.09 -16.77
CA PHE A 3 10.60 -22.80 -17.45
C PHE A 3 10.32 -21.30 -17.35
N LYS A 4 10.30 -20.62 -18.49
CA LYS A 4 9.90 -19.21 -18.58
C LYS A 4 8.37 -19.16 -18.60
N LEU A 5 7.76 -19.13 -17.42
CA LEU A 5 6.33 -18.89 -17.27
C LEU A 5 6.07 -17.41 -17.58
N ASN A 6 5.51 -17.12 -18.75
CA ASN A 6 4.88 -15.84 -19.05
C ASN A 6 3.37 -16.08 -19.01
N PRO A 7 2.73 -16.00 -17.82
CA PRO A 7 1.30 -16.21 -17.72
C PRO A 7 0.56 -15.15 -18.51
N ARG A 8 -0.49 -15.55 -19.22
CA ARG A 8 -1.47 -14.62 -19.76
C ARG A 8 -2.30 -14.09 -18.59
N VAL A 9 -2.37 -12.77 -18.46
CA VAL A 9 -2.98 -12.09 -17.30
C VAL A 9 -4.03 -11.05 -17.71
N ASP A 10 -4.27 -10.91 -19.01
CA ASP A 10 -5.14 -9.90 -19.61
C ASP A 10 -6.62 -10.08 -19.28
N ASP A 11 -7.01 -11.30 -18.90
CA ASP A 11 -8.38 -11.68 -18.55
C ASP A 11 -8.64 -11.71 -17.04
N ILE A 12 -7.60 -11.64 -16.21
CA ILE A 12 -7.70 -11.74 -14.75
C ILE A 12 -8.56 -10.59 -14.17
N PRO A 13 -8.34 -9.32 -14.54
CA PRO A 13 -9.16 -8.23 -14.02
C PRO A 13 -10.65 -8.42 -14.32
N GLN A 14 -11.00 -8.86 -15.52
CA GLN A 14 -12.39 -9.01 -15.95
C GLN A 14 -13.05 -10.25 -15.34
N LYS A 15 -12.30 -11.33 -15.11
CA LYS A 15 -12.85 -12.59 -14.58
C LYS A 15 -12.96 -12.62 -13.07
N PHE A 16 -12.02 -12.01 -12.36
CA PHE A 16 -11.89 -12.12 -10.91
C PHE A 16 -12.02 -10.79 -10.18
N GLY A 17 -12.04 -9.67 -10.91
CA GLY A 17 -12.26 -8.36 -10.33
C GLY A 17 -13.72 -8.13 -9.97
N ILE A 18 -13.94 -7.49 -8.82
CA ILE A 18 -15.25 -6.99 -8.42
C ILE A 18 -15.28 -5.49 -8.71
N GLU A 19 -16.28 -5.02 -9.44
CA GLU A 19 -16.45 -3.60 -9.78
C GLU A 19 -17.44 -2.94 -8.83
N ILE A 20 -17.02 -1.85 -8.19
CA ILE A 20 -17.80 -1.07 -7.24
C ILE A 20 -17.52 0.41 -7.55
N ASP A 21 -18.56 1.18 -7.88
CA ASP A 21 -18.49 2.63 -8.13
C ASP A 21 -17.35 3.08 -9.08
N GLY A 22 -17.09 2.28 -10.13
CA GLY A 22 -16.04 2.56 -11.12
C GLY A 22 -14.62 2.15 -10.69
N VAL A 23 -14.46 1.54 -9.51
CA VAL A 23 -13.21 0.94 -9.02
C VAL A 23 -13.29 -0.57 -9.16
N ARG A 24 -12.22 -1.18 -9.67
CA ARG A 24 -12.10 -2.64 -9.76
C ARG A 24 -11.19 -3.18 -8.66
N LEU A 25 -11.78 -3.93 -7.72
CA LEU A 25 -11.05 -4.59 -6.65
C LEU A 25 -10.57 -5.97 -7.10
N LEU A 26 -9.28 -6.22 -6.93
CA LEU A 26 -8.65 -7.52 -7.10
C LEU A 26 -8.02 -7.95 -5.78
N VAL A 27 -8.40 -9.12 -5.28
CA VAL A 27 -7.82 -9.68 -4.06
C VAL A 27 -6.73 -10.67 -4.47
N ALA A 28 -5.48 -10.29 -4.23
CA ALA A 28 -4.36 -11.23 -4.26
C ALA A 28 -4.57 -12.22 -3.11
N GLY A 29 -5.07 -13.42 -3.42
CA GLY A 29 -5.51 -14.40 -2.43
C GLY A 29 -4.50 -14.65 -1.31
N THR A 30 -5.00 -15.07 -0.14
CA THR A 30 -4.18 -15.30 1.06
C THR A 30 -3.25 -16.49 0.91
N VAL A 31 -2.07 -16.39 1.54
CA VAL A 31 -1.09 -17.47 1.66
C VAL A 31 -1.75 -18.75 2.20
N LYS A 32 -1.56 -19.88 1.51
CA LYS A 32 -1.85 -21.20 2.09
C LYS A 32 -0.86 -21.45 3.23
N ALA A 33 -1.37 -21.92 4.36
CA ALA A 33 -0.68 -22.17 5.64
C ALA A 33 0.86 -22.38 5.55
N GLY A 34 1.57 -21.84 6.54
CA GLY A 34 3.03 -21.91 6.65
C GLY A 34 3.57 -23.32 6.41
N GLY A 35 4.54 -23.44 5.49
CA GLY A 35 5.15 -24.70 5.06
C GLY A 35 4.82 -25.16 3.64
N SER A 36 3.98 -24.41 2.90
CA SER A 36 3.59 -24.77 1.53
C SER A 36 4.43 -24.05 0.45
N GLY A 37 5.65 -24.55 0.22
CA GLY A 37 6.37 -24.33 -1.03
C GLY A 37 6.98 -22.94 -1.28
N CYS A 38 7.70 -22.83 -2.40
CA CYS A 38 8.45 -21.65 -2.80
C CYS A 38 7.56 -20.69 -3.60
N TYR A 39 7.39 -19.46 -3.12
CA TYR A 39 6.47 -18.40 -3.57
C TYR A 39 6.80 -17.75 -4.93
N CYS A 40 7.65 -18.40 -5.73
CA CYS A 40 8.10 -17.88 -7.02
C CYS A 40 6.96 -17.79 -8.07
N PRO A 41 6.02 -18.75 -8.18
CA PRO A 41 4.95 -18.68 -9.20
C PRO A 41 3.95 -17.53 -8.96
N GLU A 42 3.55 -17.32 -7.71
CA GLU A 42 2.58 -16.29 -7.32
C GLU A 42 3.16 -14.90 -7.58
N ASN A 43 4.43 -14.69 -7.22
CA ASN A 43 5.14 -13.43 -7.48
C ASN A 43 5.29 -13.14 -8.98
N VAL A 44 5.51 -14.18 -9.81
CA VAL A 44 5.58 -14.02 -11.28
C VAL A 44 4.22 -13.65 -11.86
N LEU A 45 3.13 -14.24 -11.34
CA LEU A 45 1.76 -13.91 -11.75
C LEU A 45 1.40 -12.47 -11.40
N LEU A 46 1.60 -12.07 -10.14
CA LEU A 46 1.34 -10.71 -9.67
C LEU A 46 2.17 -9.68 -10.45
N LYS A 47 3.47 -9.95 -10.65
CA LYS A 47 4.34 -9.10 -11.47
C LYS A 47 3.81 -8.93 -12.89
N SER A 48 3.39 -10.02 -13.52
CA SER A 48 2.89 -9.97 -14.90
C SER A 48 1.58 -9.18 -14.96
N LEU A 49 0.68 -9.40 -13.99
CA LEU A 49 -0.59 -8.69 -13.86
C LEU A 49 -0.39 -7.19 -13.67
N PHE A 50 0.46 -6.77 -12.74
CA PHE A 50 0.72 -5.35 -12.49
C PHE A 50 1.35 -4.66 -13.69
N ARG A 51 2.31 -5.31 -14.34
CA ARG A 51 2.87 -4.78 -15.58
C ARG A 51 1.78 -4.58 -16.64
N HIS A 52 0.88 -5.54 -16.80
CA HIS A 52 -0.22 -5.42 -17.77
C HIS A 52 -1.16 -4.25 -17.43
N LEU A 53 -1.56 -4.11 -16.16
CA LEU A 53 -2.49 -3.06 -15.72
C LEU A 53 -1.89 -1.66 -15.88
N VAL A 54 -0.65 -1.45 -15.43
CA VAL A 54 0.00 -0.13 -15.45
C VAL A 54 0.48 0.23 -16.85
N VAL A 55 1.14 -0.70 -17.55
CA VAL A 55 1.84 -0.40 -18.81
C VAL A 55 0.94 -0.53 -20.03
N ASP A 56 0.05 -1.54 -20.07
CA ASP A 56 -0.74 -1.81 -21.28
C ASP A 56 -2.11 -1.12 -21.27
N ARG A 57 -2.62 -0.71 -20.10
CA ARG A 57 -3.99 -0.16 -19.95
C ARG A 57 -4.07 1.27 -19.42
N GLU A 58 -2.94 1.88 -19.04
CA GLU A 58 -2.88 3.24 -18.46
C GLU A 58 -3.85 3.43 -17.27
N GLU A 59 -4.08 2.37 -16.48
CA GLU A 59 -4.97 2.40 -15.32
C GLU A 59 -4.22 2.88 -14.06
N ILE A 60 -4.91 3.59 -13.16
CA ILE A 60 -4.39 3.89 -11.82
C ILE A 60 -4.55 2.63 -10.97
N VAL A 61 -3.42 2.08 -10.51
CA VAL A 61 -3.39 0.88 -9.65
C VAL A 61 -2.95 1.26 -8.25
N ILE A 62 -3.81 0.97 -7.26
CA ILE A 62 -3.48 1.11 -5.84
C ILE A 62 -3.18 -0.28 -5.29
N LEU A 63 -1.98 -0.45 -4.72
CA LEU A 63 -1.56 -1.69 -4.07
C LEU A 63 -1.56 -1.50 -2.57
N ASP A 64 -2.52 -2.15 -1.91
CA ASP A 64 -2.50 -2.28 -0.46
C ASP A 64 -1.57 -3.42 -0.07
N MET A 65 -0.55 -3.09 0.72
CA MET A 65 0.48 -4.03 1.13
C MET A 65 0.81 -3.84 2.60
N GLU A 66 1.24 -4.92 3.24
CA GLU A 66 1.84 -4.84 4.56
C GLU A 66 3.11 -3.98 4.54
N ALA A 67 3.53 -3.51 5.72
CA ALA A 67 4.69 -2.64 5.88
C ALA A 67 6.02 -3.24 5.37
N GLY A 68 6.04 -4.53 5.06
CA GLY A 68 7.16 -5.23 4.46
C GLY A 68 7.11 -5.23 2.94
N ILE A 69 8.02 -4.51 2.29
CA ILE A 69 8.20 -4.57 0.83
C ILE A 69 9.15 -5.69 0.40
N GLU A 70 9.63 -6.53 1.33
CA GLU A 70 10.52 -7.68 1.06
C GLU A 70 9.90 -8.74 0.15
N HIS A 71 8.57 -8.80 0.12
CA HIS A 71 7.84 -9.71 -0.76
C HIS A 71 7.76 -9.18 -2.20
N LEU A 72 8.12 -7.91 -2.43
CA LEU A 72 8.24 -7.36 -3.78
C LEU A 72 9.62 -7.65 -4.37
N SER A 73 9.62 -8.36 -5.50
CA SER A 73 10.81 -8.46 -6.33
C SER A 73 11.11 -7.12 -7.02
N ARG A 74 12.39 -6.83 -7.31
CA ARG A 74 12.82 -5.63 -8.07
C ARG A 74 11.92 -5.31 -9.27
N GLY A 75 11.48 -6.32 -10.02
CA GLY A 75 10.68 -6.10 -11.22
C GLY A 75 9.20 -5.75 -11.01
N THR A 76 8.67 -5.81 -9.78
CA THR A 76 7.34 -5.25 -9.46
C THR A 76 7.48 -3.78 -9.08
N CYS A 77 8.51 -3.45 -8.28
CA CYS A 77 8.82 -2.07 -7.88
C CYS A 77 9.30 -1.18 -9.03
N GLU A 78 9.90 -1.75 -10.08
CA GLU A 78 10.35 -1.03 -11.28
C GLU A 78 9.24 -0.24 -11.99
N ASN A 79 7.96 -0.59 -11.78
CA ASN A 79 6.82 0.12 -12.38
C ASN A 79 5.97 0.87 -11.33
N MET A 80 6.45 1.02 -10.09
CA MET A 80 5.79 1.87 -9.10
C MET A 80 6.27 3.30 -9.27
N ASP A 81 5.33 4.22 -9.54
CA ASP A 81 5.62 5.65 -9.58
C ASP A 81 5.88 6.21 -8.19
N ALA A 82 5.02 5.86 -7.22
CA ALA A 82 5.08 6.37 -5.86
C ALA A 82 4.78 5.31 -4.81
N LEU A 83 5.35 5.49 -3.61
CA LEU A 83 5.00 4.71 -2.41
C LEU A 83 4.53 5.66 -1.30
N ILE A 84 3.33 5.40 -0.78
CA ILE A 84 2.76 6.12 0.36
C ILE A 84 2.88 5.22 1.60
N ILE A 85 3.56 5.70 2.63
CA ILE A 85 3.75 4.98 3.89
C ILE A 85 2.82 5.61 4.93
N VAL A 86 1.94 4.80 5.49
CA VAL A 86 1.05 5.23 6.58
C VAL A 86 1.75 5.01 7.92
N VAL A 87 1.88 6.07 8.71
CA VAL A 87 2.59 6.05 10.00
C VAL A 87 1.67 6.49 11.14
N GLU A 88 1.80 5.87 12.30
CA GLU A 88 1.16 6.32 13.54
C GLU A 88 2.13 7.15 14.38
N PRO A 89 1.66 8.05 15.26
CA PRO A 89 2.49 8.88 16.13
C PRO A 89 3.20 8.06 17.22
N GLY A 90 4.24 7.33 16.82
CA GLY A 90 5.03 6.50 17.71
C GLY A 90 6.38 6.14 17.10
N LEU A 91 7.41 6.10 17.95
CA LEU A 91 8.80 5.86 17.51
C LEU A 91 8.99 4.55 16.74
N ARG A 92 8.21 3.51 17.06
CA ARG A 92 8.25 2.24 16.32
C ARG A 92 7.75 2.41 14.88
N SER A 93 6.65 3.13 14.67
CA SER A 93 6.11 3.37 13.33
C SER A 93 7.06 4.25 12.50
N VAL A 94 7.64 5.27 13.12
CA VAL A 94 8.72 6.09 12.52
C VAL A 94 9.91 5.23 12.08
N GLN A 95 10.36 4.30 12.93
CA GLN A 95 11.48 3.41 12.60
C GLN A 95 11.14 2.47 11.42
N THR A 96 9.91 1.96 11.38
CA THR A 96 9.41 1.18 10.24
C THR A 96 9.45 2.02 8.96
N ALA A 97 8.94 3.26 8.98
CA ALA A 97 8.96 4.14 7.82
C ALA A 97 10.39 4.41 7.29
N ARG A 98 11.36 4.60 8.19
CA ARG A 98 12.79 4.74 7.81
C ARG A 98 13.36 3.47 7.18
N THR A 99 12.99 2.31 7.69
CA THR A 99 13.38 1.01 7.12
C THR A 99 12.81 0.82 5.73
N VAL A 100 11.50 1.08 5.56
CA VAL A 100 10.80 1.00 4.28
C VAL A 100 11.44 1.95 3.28
N ARG A 101 11.67 3.23 3.64
CA ARG A 101 12.36 4.21 2.78
C ARG A 101 13.69 3.68 2.26
N LYS A 102 14.53 3.10 3.12
CA LYS A 102 15.82 2.55 2.70
C LYS A 102 15.63 1.43 1.68
N MET A 103 14.74 0.48 1.95
CA MET A 103 14.44 -0.63 1.04
C MET A 103 13.87 -0.13 -0.29
N SER A 104 12.99 0.87 -0.26
CA SER A 104 12.37 1.46 -1.46
C SER A 104 13.40 2.11 -2.37
N LEU A 105 14.37 2.82 -1.79
CA LEU A 105 15.49 3.42 -2.53
C LEU A 105 16.38 2.34 -3.17
N ASP A 106 16.66 1.24 -2.46
CA ASP A 106 17.42 0.10 -3.00
C ASP A 106 16.69 -0.60 -4.18
N LEU A 107 15.37 -0.51 -4.20
CA LEU A 107 14.48 -1.02 -5.24
C LEU A 107 14.22 -0.02 -6.38
N GLY A 108 14.70 1.22 -6.26
CA GLY A 108 14.61 2.26 -7.28
C GLY A 108 13.36 3.13 -7.23
N ILE A 109 12.52 2.99 -6.20
CA ILE A 109 11.34 3.85 -5.98
C ILE A 109 11.84 5.19 -5.44
N ARG A 110 11.51 6.28 -6.15
CA ARG A 110 12.03 7.61 -5.82
C ARG A 110 11.02 8.48 -5.08
N ASP A 111 9.76 8.42 -5.50
CA ASP A 111 8.72 9.25 -4.91
C ASP A 111 8.13 8.54 -3.69
N LEU A 112 8.52 9.04 -2.53
CA LEU A 112 8.19 8.48 -1.22
C LEU A 112 7.44 9.52 -0.40
N PHE A 113 6.25 9.14 0.03
CA PHE A 113 5.34 10.01 0.74
C PHE A 113 4.90 9.40 2.06
N ILE A 114 4.53 10.25 3.02
CA ILE A 114 4.01 9.85 4.32
C ILE A 114 2.59 10.36 4.49
N VAL A 115 1.74 9.50 5.06
CA VAL A 115 0.48 9.92 5.69
C VAL A 115 0.56 9.58 7.16
N VAL A 116 0.38 10.59 8.02
CA VAL A 116 0.36 10.39 9.46
C VAL A 116 -1.08 10.09 9.87
N ASN A 117 -1.33 8.96 10.51
CA ASN A 117 -2.66 8.53 10.90
C ASN A 117 -2.80 8.46 12.42
N LYS A 118 -4.03 8.62 12.90
CA LYS A 118 -4.41 8.52 14.33
C LYS A 118 -3.70 9.53 15.24
N VAL A 119 -3.47 10.75 14.78
CA VAL A 119 -2.89 11.83 15.62
C VAL A 119 -3.91 12.28 16.67
N ARG A 120 -3.51 12.30 17.94
CA ARG A 120 -4.39 12.67 19.08
C ARG A 120 -4.02 13.99 19.73
N THR A 121 -2.74 14.36 19.70
CA THR A 121 -2.23 15.53 20.41
C THR A 121 -1.18 16.29 19.59
N ASP A 122 -0.99 17.58 19.91
CA ASP A 122 0.06 18.41 19.31
C ASP A 122 1.47 17.87 19.60
N GLU A 123 1.65 17.15 20.72
CA GLU A 123 2.92 16.51 21.07
C GLU A 123 3.24 15.34 20.13
N GLU A 124 2.24 14.54 19.79
CA GLU A 124 2.34 13.46 18.82
C GLU A 124 2.65 14.01 17.42
N GLU A 125 2.03 15.13 17.05
CA GLU A 125 2.30 15.81 15.78
C GLU A 125 3.75 16.30 15.69
N LYS A 126 4.25 16.99 16.73
CA LYS A 126 5.64 17.45 16.81
C LYS A 126 6.63 16.29 16.75
N LEU A 127 6.35 15.19 17.45
CA LEU A 127 7.21 14.01 17.43
C LEU A 127 7.38 13.47 16.00
N ILE A 128 6.32 13.48 15.19
CA ILE A 128 6.40 13.05 13.80
C ILE A 128 7.19 14.04 12.94
N GLU A 129 6.93 15.33 13.06
CA GLU A 129 7.65 16.36 12.31
C GLU A 129 9.15 16.33 12.57
N ASP A 130 9.55 16.20 13.84
CA ASP A 130 10.96 16.14 14.26
C ASP A 130 11.67 14.88 13.76
N ASN A 131 10.93 13.79 13.53
CA ASN A 131 11.52 12.49 13.16
C ASN A 131 11.40 12.14 11.67
N LEU A 132 10.47 12.75 10.95
CA LEU A 132 10.22 12.48 9.52
C LEU A 132 10.48 13.71 8.64
N ASP A 133 11.33 14.63 9.11
CA ASP A 133 11.83 15.83 8.40
C ASP A 133 12.33 15.54 6.96
N ASN A 134 12.86 14.35 6.71
CA ASN A 134 13.38 13.91 5.42
C ASN A 134 12.33 13.29 4.48
N PHE A 135 11.05 13.37 4.83
CA PHE A 135 9.93 12.83 4.07
C PHE A 135 8.98 13.94 3.62
N ILE A 136 8.27 13.69 2.51
CA ILE A 136 7.15 14.53 2.09
C ILE A 136 5.89 14.02 2.80
N ILE A 137 5.38 14.79 3.76
CA ILE A 137 4.12 14.49 4.45
C ILE A 137 2.97 15.01 3.58
N LEU A 138 2.15 14.10 3.06
CA LEU A 138 0.97 14.43 2.26
C LEU A 138 -0.15 14.98 3.14
N GLY A 139 -0.28 14.45 4.35
CA GLY A 139 -1.27 14.91 5.31
C GLY A 139 -1.24 14.15 6.62
N LYS A 140 -2.06 14.64 7.55
CA LYS A 140 -2.20 14.10 8.90
C LYS A 140 -3.69 13.87 9.14
N LEU A 141 -4.03 12.68 9.63
CA LEU A 141 -5.39 12.28 9.98
C LEU A 141 -5.48 12.21 11.50
N PRO A 142 -6.34 13.03 12.14
CA PRO A 142 -6.57 12.90 13.56
C PRO A 142 -7.24 11.56 13.89
N TYR A 143 -7.02 11.10 15.11
CA TYR A 143 -7.73 9.94 15.64
C TYR A 143 -9.21 10.28 15.78
N SER A 144 -10.06 9.44 15.20
CA SER A 144 -11.52 9.56 15.30
C SER A 144 -12.10 8.30 15.92
N ASP A 145 -12.87 8.46 17.00
CA ASP A 145 -13.63 7.36 17.59
C ASP A 145 -14.73 6.86 16.64
N ARG A 146 -15.27 7.71 15.75
CA ARG A 146 -16.27 7.31 14.75
C ARG A 146 -15.68 6.36 13.71
N VAL A 147 -14.45 6.63 13.24
CA VAL A 147 -13.71 5.73 12.34
C VAL A 147 -13.35 4.42 13.04
N ARG A 148 -12.96 4.48 14.31
CA ARG A 148 -12.72 3.25 15.09
C ARG A 148 -14.00 2.43 15.26
N GLU A 149 -15.13 3.09 15.51
CA GLU A 149 -16.42 2.42 15.67
C GLU A 149 -16.90 1.78 14.36
N SER A 150 -16.68 2.41 13.21
CA SER A 150 -17.04 1.82 11.91
C SER A 150 -16.27 0.52 11.67
N ASP A 151 -14.97 0.48 11.99
CA ASP A 151 -14.15 -0.73 11.91
C ASP A 151 -14.70 -1.86 12.80
N LEU A 152 -15.00 -1.56 14.07
CA LEU A 152 -15.58 -2.53 15.01
C LEU A 152 -16.95 -3.07 14.58
N LYS A 153 -17.72 -2.27 13.83
CA LYS A 153 -19.05 -2.62 13.33
C LYS A 153 -19.04 -3.15 11.89
N HIS A 154 -17.87 -3.31 11.28
CA HIS A 154 -17.69 -3.75 9.89
C HIS A 154 -18.39 -2.86 8.85
N PHE A 155 -18.44 -1.55 9.09
CA PHE A 155 -18.85 -0.55 8.11
C PHE A 155 -17.63 0.19 7.55
N SER A 156 -17.79 0.77 6.35
CA SER A 156 -16.72 1.53 5.71
C SER A 156 -16.30 2.71 6.60
N PRO A 157 -14.98 2.95 6.80
CA PRO A 157 -14.49 4.15 7.45
C PRO A 157 -14.66 5.40 6.58
N CYS A 158 -14.85 5.23 5.26
CA CYS A 158 -15.07 6.36 4.35
C CYS A 158 -16.39 7.04 4.68
N GLY A 159 -16.34 8.31 5.07
CA GLY A 159 -17.52 9.08 5.49
C GLY A 159 -18.05 8.72 6.88
N ALA A 160 -17.34 7.89 7.67
CA ALA A 160 -17.73 7.59 9.04
C ALA A 160 -17.65 8.82 9.95
N ASP A 161 -16.71 9.72 9.64
CA ASP A 161 -16.55 11.02 10.29
C ASP A 161 -16.53 12.13 9.24
N GLU A 162 -17.51 13.03 9.31
CA GLU A 162 -17.65 14.16 8.38
C GLU A 162 -16.61 15.26 8.63
N GLU A 163 -16.01 15.28 9.82
CA GLU A 163 -14.97 16.26 10.20
C GLU A 163 -13.60 15.86 9.64
N LEU A 164 -13.40 14.59 9.28
CA LEU A 164 -12.21 14.14 8.55
C LEU A 164 -12.33 14.57 7.09
N THR A 165 -11.93 15.82 6.82
CA THR A 165 -11.79 16.27 5.43
C THR A 165 -10.57 15.58 4.83
N PHE A 166 -10.77 14.83 3.74
CA PHE A 166 -9.72 14.08 3.07
C PHE A 166 -8.50 14.96 2.78
N ILE A 167 -7.32 14.36 2.95
CA ILE A 167 -6.03 14.94 2.54
C ILE A 167 -6.19 15.43 1.10
N LYS A 168 -6.08 16.75 0.88
CA LYS A 168 -5.95 17.31 -0.46
C LYS A 168 -4.55 16.94 -0.95
N LEU A 169 -4.47 15.83 -1.69
CA LEU A 169 -3.31 15.48 -2.51
C LEU A 169 -3.15 16.48 -3.66
#